data_AF-E1ZNP0-F1
#
_entry.id   AF-E1ZNP0-F1
#
_cell.length_a   1.000
_cell.length_b   1.000
_cell.length_c   1.000
_cell.angle_alpha   90.00
_cell.angle_beta   90.00
_cell.angle_gamma   90.00
#
_symmetry.space_group_name_H-M   'P 1'
#
loop_
_entity.id
_entity.type
_entity.pdbx_description
1 polymer ?
#
loop_
_entity_poly.entity_id
_entity_poly.type
_entity_poly.pdbx_seq_one_letter_code
_entity_poly.pdbx_strand_id
1 'polypeptide(L)'
;MEILQAVFRLKPIDRAPEPRNQLRRWCYRLAYSRWFDRFMLLTVDLNIVLTATTVNGAPARLTKVQDAANTVFSAVVILELLFKVMAMGLQIGRSNWHKLDVLLSMAALADIATQIVNAASHTTTVKLGAFKKVLMLARVARMFRLLRHVKGIQMLLSTLVISLPAIVNVGALLLLLFFIC
;
A
#
# COMPACT_ATOMS: atom_id res chain seq x y z
N MET A 1 5.73 27.64 19.22
CA MET A 1 5.17 28.49 18.14
C MET A 1 5.68 28.07 16.75
N GLU A 2 6.95 27.67 16.61
CA GLU A 2 7.56 27.15 15.36
C GLU A 2 6.79 25.97 14.70
N ILE A 3 6.33 25.00 15.50
CA ILE A 3 5.64 23.80 14.99
C ILE A 3 4.25 24.13 14.42
N LEU A 4 3.56 25.14 14.96
CA LEU A 4 2.24 25.57 14.48
C LEU A 4 2.33 26.30 13.12
N GLN A 5 3.40 27.06 12.90
CA GLN A 5 3.69 27.67 11.60
C GLN A 5 4.12 26.63 10.55
N ALA A 6 4.78 25.55 10.95
CA ALA A 6 5.10 24.42 10.08
C ALA A 6 3.84 23.63 9.65
N VAL A 7 2.86 23.48 10.54
CA VAL A 7 1.56 22.83 10.24
C VAL A 7 0.70 23.68 9.30
N PHE A 8 0.69 25.01 9.46
CA PHE A 8 0.00 25.91 8.52
C PHE A 8 0.68 26.02 7.15
N ARG A 9 1.95 25.63 7.03
CA ARG A 9 2.69 25.48 5.76
C ARG A 9 2.55 24.10 5.12
N LEU A 10 1.64 23.25 5.60
CA LEU A 10 1.26 22.03 4.89
C LEU A 10 0.62 22.42 3.55
N LYS A 11 1.49 22.56 2.55
CA LYS A 11 1.16 22.74 1.15
C LYS A 11 0.06 21.73 0.83
N PRO A 12 -1.10 22.17 0.29
CA PRO A 12 -2.19 21.26 -0.04
C PRO A 12 -1.60 20.15 -0.89
N ILE A 13 -1.99 18.91 -0.59
CA ILE A 13 -1.59 17.69 -1.33
C ILE A 13 -1.60 18.03 -2.82
N ASP A 14 -0.40 18.30 -3.37
CA ASP A 14 -0.22 18.88 -4.70
C ASP A 14 -0.81 17.86 -5.68
N ARG A 15 -2.01 18.14 -6.20
CA ARG A 15 -2.59 17.33 -7.28
C ARG A 15 -1.68 17.56 -8.49
N ALA A 16 -1.01 16.49 -8.92
CA ALA A 16 -0.04 16.54 -10.01
C ALA A 16 -0.62 17.29 -11.23
N PRO A 17 0.11 18.24 -11.85
CA PRO A 17 -0.38 18.99 -12.99
C PRO A 17 -0.67 18.06 -14.17
N GLU A 18 -1.80 18.29 -14.84
CA GLU A 18 -2.31 17.43 -15.91
C GLU A 18 -1.27 17.26 -17.05
N PRO A 19 -0.89 16.02 -17.40
CA PRO A 19 0.04 15.79 -18.50
C PRO A 19 -0.59 16.14 -19.86
N ARG A 20 0.24 16.69 -20.75
CA ARG A 20 -0.12 17.24 -22.08
C ARG A 20 -0.62 16.20 -23.11
N ASN A 21 -0.32 14.91 -22.93
CA ASN A 21 -0.69 13.83 -23.87
C ASN A 21 -2.10 13.30 -23.61
N GLN A 22 -2.94 13.19 -24.65
CA GLN A 22 -4.36 12.83 -24.54
C GLN A 22 -4.60 11.44 -23.89
N LEU A 23 -3.80 10.43 -24.25
CA LEU A 23 -3.84 9.10 -23.62
C LEU A 23 -3.48 9.16 -22.12
N ARG A 24 -2.47 9.96 -21.77
CA ARG A 24 -2.03 10.13 -20.38
C ARG A 24 -3.03 10.93 -19.54
N ARG A 25 -3.73 11.88 -20.17
CA ARG A 25 -4.81 12.68 -19.54
C ARG A 25 -6.06 11.85 -19.32
N TRP A 26 -6.41 10.95 -20.24
CA TRP A 26 -7.49 9.98 -20.06
C TRP A 26 -7.17 8.97 -18.95
N CYS A 27 -5.98 8.36 -18.96
CA CYS A 27 -5.53 7.47 -17.89
C CYS A 27 -5.47 8.18 -16.53
N TYR A 28 -5.00 9.44 -16.51
CA TYR A 28 -5.00 10.25 -15.29
C TYR A 28 -6.42 10.51 -14.80
N ARG A 29 -7.34 10.92 -15.67
CA ARG A 29 -8.73 11.23 -15.29
C ARG A 29 -9.50 10.00 -14.81
N LEU A 30 -9.22 8.83 -15.40
CA LEU A 30 -9.79 7.56 -14.97
C LEU A 30 -9.18 7.09 -13.64
N ALA A 31 -7.86 7.12 -13.49
CA ALA A 31 -7.15 6.70 -12.29
C ALA A 31 -7.36 7.62 -11.08
N TYR A 32 -7.61 8.92 -11.29
CA TYR A 32 -7.93 9.90 -10.24
C TYR A 32 -9.45 10.11 -10.05
N SER A 33 -10.29 9.33 -10.72
CA SER A 33 -11.73 9.38 -10.53
C SER A 33 -12.08 8.85 -9.14
N ARG A 34 -12.86 9.63 -8.37
CA ARG A 34 -13.35 9.19 -7.05
C ARG A 34 -14.21 7.94 -7.11
N TRP A 35 -14.83 7.66 -8.26
CA TRP A 35 -15.57 6.42 -8.47
C TRP A 35 -14.65 5.22 -8.61
N PHE A 36 -13.54 5.39 -9.34
CA PHE A 36 -12.54 4.34 -9.51
C PHE A 36 -11.83 4.03 -8.19
N ASP A 37 -11.44 5.06 -7.42
CA ASP A 37 -10.87 4.87 -6.08
C ASP A 37 -11.82 4.11 -5.14
N ARG A 38 -13.12 4.43 -5.14
CA ARG A 38 -14.12 3.72 -4.33
C ARG A 38 -14.30 2.27 -4.78
N PHE A 39 -14.33 2.02 -6.09
CA PHE A 39 -14.42 0.66 -6.63
C PHE A 39 -13.20 -0.18 -6.23
N MET A 40 -12.00 0.38 -6.33
CA MET A 40 -10.76 -0.28 -5.92
C MET A 40 -10.74 -0.57 -4.42
N LEU A 41 -11.18 0.38 -3.59
CA LEU A 41 -11.30 0.20 -2.15
C LEU A 41 -12.22 -0.99 -1.81
N LEU A 42 -13.42 -1.02 -2.39
CA LEU A 42 -14.39 -2.10 -2.20
C LEU A 42 -13.82 -3.46 -2.62
N THR A 43 -13.08 -3.50 -3.73
CA THR A 43 -12.45 -4.70 -4.26
C THR A 43 -11.41 -5.26 -3.27
N VAL A 44 -10.60 -4.39 -2.68
CA VAL A 44 -9.60 -4.76 -1.67
C VAL A 44 -10.26 -5.18 -0.36
N ASP A 45 -11.29 -4.45 0.08
CA ASP A 45 -12.04 -4.77 1.31
C ASP A 45 -12.72 -6.14 1.20
N LEU A 46 -13.37 -6.44 0.09
CA LEU A 46 -13.98 -7.74 -0.17
C LEU A 46 -12.95 -8.88 -0.16
N ASN A 47 -11.77 -8.67 -0.75
CA ASN A 47 -10.69 -9.65 -0.73
C ASN A 47 -10.15 -9.92 0.68
N ILE A 48 -10.08 -8.89 1.53
CA ILE A 48 -9.68 -9.04 2.95
C ILE A 48 -10.76 -9.80 3.72
N VAL A 49 -12.04 -9.47 3.53
CA VAL A 49 -13.15 -10.19 4.18
C VAL A 49 -13.14 -11.67 3.77
N LEU A 50 -12.99 -11.96 2.47
CA LEU A 50 -12.86 -13.32 1.96
C LEU A 50 -11.69 -14.08 2.62
N THR A 51 -10.55 -13.42 2.78
CA THR A 51 -9.39 -13.99 3.46
C THR A 51 -9.63 -14.15 4.96
N ALA A 52 -10.37 -13.25 5.61
CA ALA A 52 -10.69 -13.32 7.03
C ALA A 52 -11.64 -14.49 7.36
N THR A 53 -12.49 -14.89 6.41
CA THR A 53 -13.40 -16.04 6.58
C THR A 53 -12.72 -17.41 6.46
N THR A 54 -11.40 -17.48 6.22
CA THR A 54 -10.67 -18.76 6.18
C THR A 54 -10.57 -19.36 7.58
N VAL A 55 -11.54 -20.20 7.95
CA VAL A 55 -11.47 -21.02 9.16
C VAL A 55 -10.61 -22.27 8.86
N ASN A 56 -9.69 -22.61 9.77
CA ASN A 56 -8.88 -23.82 9.66
C ASN A 56 -9.80 -25.05 9.59
N GLY A 57 -9.92 -25.68 8.42
CA GLY A 57 -10.85 -26.80 8.16
C GLY A 57 -11.99 -26.51 7.18
N ALA A 58 -11.94 -25.37 6.46
CA ALA A 58 -12.94 -25.03 5.45
C ALA A 58 -13.11 -26.11 4.35
N PRO A 59 -14.32 -26.33 3.84
CA PRO A 59 -14.58 -27.30 2.77
C PRO A 59 -13.80 -26.92 1.50
N ALA A 60 -13.25 -27.91 0.79
CA ALA A 60 -12.40 -27.70 -0.39
C ALA A 60 -13.03 -26.85 -1.51
N ARG A 61 -14.37 -26.76 -1.55
CA ARG A 61 -15.09 -25.86 -2.48
C ARG A 61 -14.91 -24.39 -2.11
N LEU A 62 -14.94 -24.06 -0.81
CA LEU A 62 -14.79 -22.69 -0.33
C LEU A 62 -13.36 -22.19 -0.57
N THR A 63 -12.36 -23.04 -0.34
CA THR A 63 -10.96 -22.74 -0.64
C THR A 63 -10.74 -22.44 -2.13
N LYS A 64 -11.31 -23.25 -3.02
CA LYS A 64 -11.22 -23.02 -4.48
C LYS A 64 -11.86 -21.70 -4.91
N VAL A 65 -13.02 -21.35 -4.34
CA VAL A 65 -13.70 -20.08 -4.63
C VAL A 65 -12.88 -18.91 -4.09
N GLN A 66 -12.30 -19.04 -2.90
CA GLN A 66 -11.43 -18.03 -2.30
C GLN A 66 -10.16 -17.81 -3.13
N ASP A 67 -9.53 -18.88 -3.63
CA ASP A 67 -8.33 -18.80 -4.48
C ASP A 67 -8.64 -18.15 -5.84
N ALA A 68 -9.76 -18.54 -6.46
CA ALA A 68 -10.23 -17.94 -7.71
C ALA A 68 -10.54 -16.45 -7.52
N ALA A 69 -11.26 -16.09 -6.46
CA ALA A 69 -11.58 -14.70 -6.13
C ALA A 69 -10.30 -13.88 -5.87
N ASN A 70 -9.36 -14.42 -5.08
CA ASN A 70 -8.09 -13.75 -4.79
C ASN A 70 -7.25 -13.52 -6.05
N THR A 71 -7.30 -14.45 -7.01
CA THR A 71 -6.66 -14.31 -8.32
C THR A 71 -7.27 -13.16 -9.13
N VAL A 72 -8.60 -13.11 -9.24
CA VAL A 72 -9.32 -12.04 -9.97
C VAL A 72 -9.06 -10.68 -9.33
N PHE A 73 -9.15 -10.56 -8.01
CA PHE A 73 -8.88 -9.31 -7.30
C PHE A 73 -7.43 -8.85 -7.47
N SER A 74 -6.49 -9.79 -7.47
CA SER A 74 -5.08 -9.48 -7.73
C SER A 74 -4.88 -8.95 -9.15
N ALA A 75 -5.57 -9.49 -10.16
CA ALA A 75 -5.51 -8.99 -11.54
C ALA A 75 -6.04 -7.56 -11.67
N VAL A 76 -7.14 -7.22 -10.99
CA VAL A 76 -7.70 -5.86 -10.97
C VAL A 76 -6.71 -4.86 -10.34
N VAL A 77 -6.02 -5.25 -9.28
CA VAL A 77 -4.99 -4.42 -8.63
C VAL A 77 -3.78 -4.21 -9.56
N ILE A 78 -3.37 -5.20 -10.35
CA ILE A 78 -2.32 -5.03 -11.36
C ILE A 78 -2.72 -4.02 -12.42
N LEU A 79 -3.94 -4.13 -12.93
CA LEU A 79 -4.45 -3.18 -13.93
C LEU A 79 -4.47 -1.75 -13.36
N GLU A 80 -4.94 -1.58 -12.13
CA GLU A 80 -4.92 -0.29 -11.44
C GLU A 80 -3.49 0.27 -11.29
N LEU A 81 -2.54 -0.58 -10.91
CA LEU A 81 -1.12 -0.23 -10.78
C LEU A 81 -0.53 0.22 -12.11
N LEU A 82 -0.83 -0.51 -13.18
CA LEU A 82 -0.39 -0.17 -14.53
C LEU A 82 -0.95 1.19 -14.96
N PHE A 83 -2.24 1.45 -14.70
CA PHE A 83 -2.85 2.76 -14.96
C PHE A 83 -2.21 3.88 -14.13
N LYS A 84 -1.94 3.66 -12.84
CA LYS A 84 -1.27 4.64 -11.97
C LYS A 84 0.16 4.94 -12.41
N VAL A 85 0.94 3.92 -12.76
CA VAL A 85 2.32 4.06 -13.26
C VAL A 85 2.34 4.83 -14.58
N MET A 86 1.45 4.47 -15.52
CA MET A 86 1.30 5.18 -16.79
C MET A 86 0.85 6.64 -16.61
N ALA A 87 0.02 6.92 -15.60
CA ALA A 87 -0.45 8.27 -15.28
C ALA A 87 0.64 9.13 -14.61
N MET A 88 1.40 8.58 -13.64
CA MET A 88 2.39 9.33 -12.86
C MET A 88 3.72 9.58 -13.58
N GLY A 89 4.21 8.66 -14.42
CA GLY A 89 5.49 8.85 -15.14
C GLY A 89 6.66 9.32 -14.26
N LEU A 90 7.54 10.18 -14.78
CA LEU A 90 8.78 10.70 -14.14
C LEU A 90 8.59 11.59 -12.90
N GLN A 91 7.37 11.80 -12.38
CA GLN A 91 7.11 12.70 -11.24
C GLN A 91 7.39 12.08 -9.85
N ILE A 92 7.98 10.89 -9.80
CA ILE A 92 8.23 10.07 -8.61
C ILE A 92 9.10 10.78 -7.53
N GLY A 93 9.88 11.80 -7.90
CA GLY A 93 10.86 12.41 -7.01
C GLY A 93 10.35 13.46 -6.01
N ARG A 94 9.17 14.06 -6.20
CA ARG A 94 8.87 15.38 -5.59
C ARG A 94 8.19 15.37 -4.22
N SER A 95 7.60 14.25 -3.78
CA SER A 95 6.93 14.18 -2.46
C SER A 95 7.06 12.79 -1.84
N ASN A 96 7.36 12.74 -0.54
CA ASN A 96 7.55 11.48 0.21
C ASN A 96 6.30 10.58 0.15
N TRP A 97 5.11 11.18 0.05
CA TRP A 97 3.85 10.45 -0.13
C TRP A 97 3.76 9.74 -1.47
N HIS A 98 4.34 10.30 -2.53
CA HIS A 98 4.41 9.64 -3.84
C HIS A 98 5.41 8.48 -3.84
N LYS A 99 6.55 8.64 -3.15
CA LYS A 99 7.53 7.55 -2.98
C LYS A 99 6.92 6.35 -2.24
N LEU A 100 6.11 6.60 -1.22
CA LEU A 100 5.36 5.55 -0.54
C LEU A 100 4.32 4.88 -1.46
N ASP A 101 3.68 5.63 -2.35
CA ASP A 101 2.79 5.05 -3.38
C ASP A 101 3.49 4.04 -4.25
N VAL A 102 4.65 4.43 -4.77
CA VAL A 102 5.46 3.59 -5.63
C VAL A 102 5.96 2.38 -4.86
N LEU A 103 6.36 2.54 -3.60
CA LEU A 103 6.80 1.43 -2.75
C LEU A 103 5.67 0.42 -2.48
N LEU A 104 4.47 0.89 -2.09
CA LEU A 104 3.31 0.01 -1.90
C LEU A 104 2.92 -0.68 -3.20
N SER A 105 3.03 0.04 -4.32
CA SER A 105 2.76 -0.47 -5.66
C SER A 105 3.71 -1.61 -6.05
N MET A 106 5.02 -1.43 -5.78
CA MET A 106 6.03 -2.45 -5.99
C MET A 106 5.85 -3.67 -5.07
N ALA A 107 5.46 -3.45 -3.80
CA ALA A 107 5.17 -4.54 -2.87
C ALA A 107 3.98 -5.39 -3.34
N ALA A 108 2.92 -4.75 -3.88
CA ALA A 108 1.79 -5.45 -4.47
C ALA A 108 2.16 -6.24 -5.74
N LEU A 109 3.05 -5.70 -6.58
CA LEU A 109 3.57 -6.42 -7.75
C LEU A 109 4.40 -7.65 -7.32
N ALA A 110 5.26 -7.50 -6.32
CA ALA A 110 6.09 -8.58 -5.79
C ALA A 110 5.24 -9.71 -5.17
N ASP A 111 4.18 -9.37 -4.44
CA ASP A 111 3.22 -10.33 -3.90
C ASP A 111 2.65 -11.24 -4.99
N ILE A 112 2.14 -10.63 -6.06
CA ILE A 112 1.48 -11.37 -7.13
C ILE A 112 2.48 -12.22 -7.92
N ALA A 113 3.69 -11.70 -8.15
CA ALA A 113 4.78 -12.49 -8.71
C ALA A 113 5.06 -13.75 -7.86
N THR A 114 5.07 -13.62 -6.52
CA THR A 114 5.24 -14.79 -5.66
C THR A 114 4.06 -15.76 -5.71
N GLN A 115 2.82 -15.27 -5.82
CA GLN A 115 1.64 -16.13 -5.97
C GLN A 115 1.68 -16.93 -7.28
N ILE A 116 2.07 -16.30 -8.39
CA ILE A 116 2.20 -16.96 -9.71
C ILE A 116 3.32 -18.00 -9.69
N VAL A 117 4.49 -17.66 -9.12
CA VAL A 117 5.62 -18.60 -9.01
C VAL A 117 5.26 -19.81 -8.14
N ASN A 118 4.52 -19.61 -7.04
CA ASN A 118 4.04 -20.70 -6.19
C ASN A 118 2.99 -21.57 -6.90
N ALA A 119 2.14 -20.99 -7.75
CA ALA A 119 1.16 -21.75 -8.52
C ALA A 119 1.79 -22.55 -9.68
N ALA A 120 2.84 -22.02 -10.32
CA ALA A 120 3.54 -22.69 -11.42
C ALA A 120 4.54 -23.76 -10.94
N SER A 121 5.11 -23.57 -9.74
CA SER A 121 6.13 -24.47 -9.19
C SER A 121 5.50 -25.37 -8.14
N HIS A 122 4.98 -26.54 -8.53
CA HIS A 122 4.51 -27.58 -7.60
C HIS A 122 5.64 -28.22 -6.76
N THR A 123 6.86 -27.68 -6.83
CA THR A 123 8.08 -28.33 -6.38
C THR A 123 8.85 -27.48 -5.38
N THR A 124 9.12 -28.11 -4.23
CA THR A 124 10.26 -27.89 -3.33
C THR A 124 9.99 -27.10 -2.05
N THR A 125 9.78 -27.90 -1.01
CA THR A 125 9.55 -27.68 0.42
C THR A 125 10.63 -26.89 1.19
N VAL A 126 11.67 -26.34 0.54
CA VAL A 126 12.85 -25.77 1.24
C VAL A 126 12.74 -24.26 1.53
N LYS A 127 11.79 -23.52 0.93
CA LYS A 127 11.67 -22.05 1.09
C LYS A 127 10.36 -21.55 1.72
N LEU A 128 9.54 -22.45 2.30
CA LEU A 128 8.22 -22.11 2.85
C LEU A 128 8.24 -20.95 3.87
N GLY A 129 9.31 -20.82 4.67
CA GLY A 129 9.44 -19.75 5.65
C GLY A 129 9.62 -18.36 5.04
N ALA A 130 10.45 -18.23 3.98
CA ALA A 130 10.69 -16.96 3.32
C ALA A 130 9.47 -16.52 2.48
N PHE A 131 8.83 -17.46 1.78
CA PHE A 131 7.63 -17.16 1.00
C PHE A 131 6.43 -16.80 1.88
N LYS A 132 6.25 -17.45 3.03
CA LYS A 132 5.22 -17.04 4.00
C LYS A 132 5.45 -15.62 4.51
N LYS A 133 6.69 -15.21 4.76
CA LYS A 133 7.01 -13.84 5.17
C LYS A 133 6.64 -12.82 4.09
N VAL A 134 6.92 -13.11 2.83
CA VAL A 134 6.55 -12.22 1.71
C VAL A 134 5.03 -12.09 1.57
N LEU A 135 4.29 -13.20 1.63
CA LEU A 135 2.82 -13.18 1.60
C LEU A 135 2.22 -12.41 2.79
N MET A 136 2.84 -12.52 3.97
CA MET A 136 2.43 -11.75 5.16
C MET A 136 2.65 -10.25 4.96
N LEU A 137 3.83 -9.86 4.47
CA LEU A 137 4.16 -8.46 4.17
C LEU A 137 3.25 -7.87 3.09
N ALA A 138 2.88 -8.68 2.11
CA ALA A 138 1.95 -8.27 1.07
C ALA A 138 0.55 -7.95 1.59
N ARG A 139 0.01 -8.79 2.48
CA ARG A 139 -1.27 -8.52 3.16
C ARG A 139 -1.21 -7.22 3.94
N VAL A 140 -0.11 -6.99 4.65
CA VAL A 140 0.15 -5.74 5.37
C VAL A 140 0.19 -4.55 4.40
N ALA A 141 0.85 -4.66 3.26
CA ALA A 141 0.90 -3.60 2.24
C ALA A 141 -0.50 -3.26 1.68
N ARG A 142 -1.37 -4.26 1.45
CA ARG A 142 -2.77 -4.05 1.04
C ARG A 142 -3.56 -3.30 2.12
N MET A 143 -3.42 -3.67 3.39
CA MET A 143 -4.04 -2.96 4.52
C MET A 143 -3.53 -1.52 4.66
N PHE A 144 -2.22 -1.29 4.50
CA PHE A 144 -1.65 0.06 4.49
C PHE A 144 -2.16 0.91 3.33
N ARG A 145 -2.50 0.31 2.19
CA ARG A 145 -3.12 1.01 1.05
C ARG A 145 -4.48 1.60 1.45
N LEU A 146 -5.33 0.84 2.16
CA LEU A 146 -6.63 1.32 2.67
C LEU A 146 -6.46 2.53 3.58
N LEU A 147 -5.52 2.46 4.53
CA LEU A 147 -5.21 3.56 5.45
C LEU A 147 -4.81 4.83 4.70
N ARG A 148 -4.14 4.68 3.55
CA ARG A 148 -3.72 5.82 2.74
C ARG A 148 -4.84 6.44 1.92
N HIS A 149 -5.94 5.75 1.63
CA HIS A 149 -7.11 6.38 1.01
C HIS A 149 -7.90 7.26 2.00
N VAL A 150 -7.70 7.09 3.31
CA VAL A 150 -8.33 7.89 4.36
C VAL A 150 -7.50 9.15 4.66
N LYS A 151 -7.99 10.32 4.24
CA LYS A 151 -7.32 11.61 4.46
C LYS A 151 -7.02 11.91 5.93
N GLY A 152 -7.91 11.52 6.85
CA GLY A 152 -7.70 11.69 8.28
C GLY A 152 -6.48 10.94 8.78
N ILE A 153 -6.31 9.68 8.35
CA ILE A 153 -5.18 8.84 8.74
C ILE A 153 -3.87 9.38 8.14
N GLN A 154 -3.89 9.87 6.90
CA GLN A 154 -2.73 10.53 6.30
C GLN A 154 -2.26 11.75 7.12
N MET A 155 -3.20 12.56 7.61
CA MET A 155 -2.88 13.74 8.43
C MET A 155 -2.28 13.32 9.78
N LEU A 156 -2.87 12.31 10.43
CA LEU A 156 -2.34 11.75 11.68
C LEU A 156 -0.94 11.15 11.49
N LEU A 157 -0.73 10.34 10.45
CA LEU A 157 0.57 9.76 10.13
C LEU A 157 1.61 10.83 9.79
N SER A 158 1.23 11.87 9.05
CA SER A 158 2.11 13.02 8.79
C SER A 158 2.56 13.68 10.08
N THR A 159 1.61 13.91 11.00
CA THR A 159 1.86 14.53 12.30
C THR A 159 2.75 13.65 13.17
N LEU A 160 2.50 12.33 13.17
CA LEU A 160 3.29 11.34 13.88
C LEU A 160 4.75 11.37 13.40
N VAL A 161 4.97 11.35 12.08
CA VAL A 161 6.31 11.43 11.49
C VAL A 161 7.03 12.73 11.83
N ILE A 162 6.30 13.84 11.93
CA ILE A 162 6.87 15.14 12.34
C ILE A 162 7.22 15.13 13.84
N SER A 163 6.45 14.45 14.70
CA SER A 163 6.70 14.34 16.14
C SER A 163 7.77 13.30 16.52
N LEU A 164 7.99 12.29 15.67
CA LEU A 164 8.98 11.22 15.86
C LEU A 164 10.38 11.71 16.27
N PRO A 165 11.01 12.70 15.60
CA PRO A 165 12.34 13.16 15.97
C PRO A 165 12.43 13.71 17.41
N ALA A 166 11.36 14.35 17.91
CA ALA A 166 11.33 14.82 19.30
C ALA A 166 11.28 13.64 20.29
N ILE A 167 10.46 12.62 19.99
CA ILE A 167 10.37 11.39 20.79
C ILE A 167 11.71 10.65 20.79
N VAL A 168 12.36 10.54 19.64
CA VAL A 168 13.67 9.89 19.51
C VAL A 168 14.74 10.63 20.32
N ASN A 169 14.74 11.96 20.33
CA ASN A 169 15.70 12.75 21.11
C ASN A 169 15.53 12.53 22.63
N VAL A 170 14.30 12.57 23.13
CA VAL A 170 14.00 12.29 24.55
C VAL A 170 14.33 10.84 24.90
N GLY A 171 13.97 9.90 24.02
CA GLY A 171 14.25 8.48 24.19
C GLY A 171 15.75 8.18 24.23
N ALA A 172 16.54 8.79 23.34
CA ALA A 172 18.00 8.63 23.33
C ALA A 172 18.65 9.16 24.62
N LEU A 173 18.17 10.30 25.12
CA LEU A 173 18.67 10.89 26.36
C LEU A 173 18.34 10.00 27.58
N LEU A 174 17.13 9.44 27.60
CA LEU A 174 16.70 8.50 28.63
C LEU A 174 17.48 7.18 28.59
N LEU A 175 17.75 6.66 27.38
CA LEU A 175 18.55 5.45 27.16
C LEU A 175 20.01 5.66 27.60
N LEU A 176 20.58 6.85 27.33
CA LEU A 176 21.92 7.23 27.80
C LEU A 176 21.99 7.30 29.33
N LEU A 177 20.96 7.83 29.99
CA LEU A 177 20.87 7.90 31.44
C LEU A 177 20.80 6.48 32.05
N PHE A 178 19.99 5.59 31.46
CA PHE A 178 19.91 4.18 31.85
C PHE A 178 21.18 3.36 31.62
N PHE A 179 22.08 3.80 30.73
CA PHE A 179 23.34 3.12 30.47
C PHE A 179 24.44 3.54 31.46
N ILE A 180 24.34 4.75 32.00
CA ILE A 180 25.31 5.33 32.94
C ILE A 180 24.97 4.98 34.40
N CYS A 181 23.69 4.85 34.74
CA CYS A 181 23.22 4.36 36.04
C CYS A 181 23.22 2.84 36.09
#